data_AF-F0RIX1-F1
#
_entry.id   AF-F0RIX1-F1
#
_cell.length_a   1.000
_cell.length_b   1.000
_cell.length_c   1.000
_cell.angle_alpha   90.00
_cell.angle_beta   90.00
_cell.angle_gamma   90.00
#
_symmetry.space_group_name_H-M   'P 1'
#
loop_
_entity.id
_entity.type
_entity.pdbx_description
1 polymer ?
#
loop_
_entity_poly.entity_id
_entity_poly.type
_entity_poly.pdbx_seq_one_letter_code
_entity_poly.pdbx_strand_id
1 'polypeptide(L)'
;MTNESIKSRFSNEEWMKVMTGAGNAGAAIVAASPSGVTGLVAEMGAIVKGVREEVGKQPRTPLLEAIAADLVAGPPEGLKQDDQGRITNMEEAVERSLEGVRQALWLVDSKASPEDAQSYRAMLRTIAQRVAEAAKEGGFLGIGGEQVSEKERSVLAQLDELMGGQGEITRAATGAQGQASASSADMPSTNVLSTGMPSPDGSGNAN
;
A
#
# COMPACT_ATOMS: atom_id res chain seq x y z
N MET A 1 -5.45 -19.19 -22.97
CA MET A 1 -4.55 -18.28 -22.23
C MET A 1 -4.33 -18.92 -20.89
N THR A 2 -3.13 -19.43 -20.62
CA THR A 2 -2.80 -19.99 -19.30
C THR A 2 -2.87 -18.85 -18.30
N ASN A 3 -3.79 -18.96 -17.34
CA ASN A 3 -3.93 -18.00 -16.26
C ASN A 3 -2.66 -18.15 -15.39
N GLU A 4 -1.63 -17.38 -15.71
CA GLU A 4 -0.39 -17.40 -14.94
C GLU A 4 -0.72 -16.90 -13.53
N SER A 5 -0.55 -17.76 -12.54
CA SER A 5 -0.85 -17.41 -11.15
C SER A 5 0.01 -16.22 -10.74
N ILE A 6 -0.58 -15.19 -10.14
CA ILE A 6 0.15 -14.01 -9.64
C ILE A 6 1.32 -14.38 -8.72
N LYS A 7 1.29 -15.57 -8.08
CA LYS A 7 2.41 -16.14 -7.31
C LYS A 7 3.69 -16.29 -8.13
N SER A 8 3.63 -16.59 -9.43
CA SER A 8 4.83 -16.78 -10.27
C SER A 8 5.69 -15.52 -10.37
N ARG A 9 5.12 -14.35 -10.06
CA ARG A 9 5.82 -13.06 -10.04
C ARG A 9 6.70 -12.90 -8.80
N PHE A 10 6.53 -13.76 -7.79
CA PHE A 10 7.29 -13.75 -6.55
C PHE A 10 8.19 -14.99 -6.48
N SER A 11 9.39 -14.83 -5.94
CA SER A 11 10.16 -15.97 -5.43
C SER A 11 9.43 -16.56 -4.22
N ASN A 12 9.79 -17.79 -3.83
CA ASN A 12 9.21 -18.40 -2.63
C ASN A 12 9.40 -17.50 -1.40
N GLU A 13 10.61 -16.97 -1.18
CA GLU A 13 10.91 -16.09 -0.04
C GLU A 13 10.11 -14.78 -0.07
N GLU A 14 9.97 -14.17 -1.25
CA GLU A 14 9.16 -12.97 -1.41
C GLU A 14 7.68 -13.25 -1.14
N TRP A 15 7.17 -14.37 -1.64
CA TRP A 15 5.80 -14.79 -1.36
C TRP A 15 5.56 -15.01 0.13
N MET A 16 6.54 -15.58 0.86
CA MET A 16 6.45 -15.70 2.32
C MET A 16 6.29 -14.34 3.00
N LYS A 17 7.03 -13.32 2.56
CA LYS A 17 6.91 -11.95 3.09
C LYS A 17 5.53 -11.34 2.81
N VAL A 18 4.99 -11.57 1.61
CA VAL A 18 3.61 -11.14 1.28
C VAL A 18 2.58 -11.85 2.16
N MET A 19 2.73 -13.16 2.38
CA MET A 19 1.84 -13.94 3.24
C MET A 19 1.90 -13.51 4.71
N THR A 20 3.07 -13.11 5.21
CA THR A 20 3.25 -12.68 6.61
C THR A 20 2.89 -11.22 6.88
N GLY A 21 2.79 -10.36 5.87
CA GLY A 21 2.52 -8.93 6.08
C GLY A 21 1.29 -8.66 6.95
N ALA A 22 0.21 -9.44 6.79
CA ALA A 22 -0.97 -9.37 7.64
C ALA A 22 -0.71 -9.76 9.10
N GLY A 23 0.06 -10.82 9.30
CA GLY A 23 0.50 -11.25 10.64
C GLY A 23 1.40 -10.21 11.30
N ASN A 24 2.33 -9.62 10.54
CA ASN A 24 3.22 -8.57 11.01
C ASN A 24 2.47 -7.30 11.41
N ALA A 25 1.45 -6.89 10.64
CA ALA A 25 0.61 -5.75 11.00
C ALA A 25 -0.12 -5.96 12.34
N GLY A 26 -0.65 -7.17 12.57
CA GLY A 26 -1.25 -7.51 13.87
C GLY A 26 -0.22 -7.62 15.00
N ALA A 27 0.93 -8.25 14.74
CA ALA A 27 2.01 -8.41 15.72
C ALA A 27 2.59 -7.06 16.19
N ALA A 28 2.66 -6.06 15.30
CA ALA A 28 3.07 -4.71 15.67
C ALA A 28 2.15 -4.10 16.74
N ILE A 29 0.83 -4.28 16.62
CA ILE A 29 -0.15 -3.79 17.60
C ILE A 29 0.00 -4.53 18.93
N VAL A 30 0.07 -5.85 18.89
CA VAL A 30 0.25 -6.70 20.09
C VAL A 30 1.51 -6.32 20.86
N ALA A 31 2.63 -6.14 20.14
CA ALA A 31 3.90 -5.77 20.75
C ALA A 31 3.88 -4.35 21.35
N ALA A 32 3.08 -3.43 20.78
CA ALA A 32 2.96 -2.05 21.27
C ALA A 32 2.32 -1.97 22.66
N SER A 33 1.45 -2.91 22.99
CA SER A 33 0.78 -2.98 24.30
C SER A 33 0.48 -4.43 24.68
N PRO A 34 1.46 -5.17 25.24
CA PRO A 34 1.32 -6.58 25.61
C PRO A 34 0.36 -6.84 26.80
N SER A 35 -0.60 -5.96 27.07
CA SER A 35 -1.35 -5.91 28.33
C SER A 35 -2.79 -5.47 28.11
N GLY A 36 -3.58 -6.39 27.53
CA GLY A 36 -5.04 -6.38 27.54
C GLY A 36 -5.51 -7.75 27.05
N VAL A 37 -6.23 -8.51 27.89
CA VAL A 37 -6.84 -9.85 27.64
C VAL A 37 -5.94 -11.06 27.34
N THR A 38 -5.92 -12.04 28.26
CA THR A 38 -5.75 -13.50 28.01
C THR A 38 -4.50 -14.05 27.30
N GLY A 39 -3.56 -13.21 26.86
CA GLY A 39 -2.24 -13.60 26.35
C GLY A 39 -2.18 -13.87 24.85
N LEU A 40 -0.95 -14.07 24.36
CA LEU A 40 -0.50 -14.22 22.96
C LEU A 40 -1.39 -15.13 22.08
N VAL A 41 -2.07 -16.10 22.68
CA VAL A 41 -2.94 -17.05 21.97
C VAL A 41 -4.23 -16.40 21.47
N ALA A 42 -4.88 -15.56 22.28
CA ALA A 42 -6.11 -14.89 21.88
C ALA A 42 -5.83 -13.85 20.79
N GLU A 43 -4.72 -13.12 20.94
CA GLU A 43 -4.23 -12.13 19.98
C GLU A 43 -3.90 -12.78 18.63
N MET A 44 -3.20 -13.91 18.63
CA MET A 44 -2.94 -14.71 17.41
C MET A 44 -4.25 -15.20 16.77
N GLY A 45 -5.23 -15.60 17.58
CA GLY A 45 -6.56 -15.98 17.11
C GLY A 45 -7.29 -14.84 16.38
N ALA A 46 -7.21 -13.61 16.89
CA ALA A 46 -7.79 -12.43 16.27
C ALA A 46 -7.14 -12.12 14.90
N ILE A 47 -5.82 -12.24 14.80
CA ILE A 47 -5.08 -12.09 13.53
C ILE A 47 -5.57 -13.12 12.52
N VAL A 48 -5.57 -14.42 12.88
CA VAL A 48 -5.97 -15.51 11.98
C VAL A 48 -7.42 -15.34 11.53
N LYS A 49 -8.33 -15.00 12.45
CA LYS A 49 -9.74 -14.73 12.13
C LYS A 49 -9.87 -13.54 11.19
N GLY A 50 -9.16 -12.45 11.48
CA GLY A 50 -9.17 -11.23 10.68
C GLY A 50 -8.74 -11.49 9.24
N VAL A 51 -7.63 -12.19 9.05
CA VAL A 51 -7.14 -12.62 7.73
C VAL A 51 -8.18 -13.46 7.02
N ARG A 52 -8.69 -14.53 7.65
CA ARG A 52 -9.67 -15.45 7.04
C ARG A 52 -10.95 -14.75 6.59
N GLU A 53 -11.44 -13.80 7.38
CA GLU A 53 -12.62 -13.01 7.03
C GLU A 53 -12.35 -12.06 5.86
N GLU A 54 -11.23 -11.33 5.85
CA GLU A 54 -10.90 -10.44 4.75
C GLU A 54 -10.71 -11.19 3.43
N VAL A 55 -9.96 -12.30 3.45
CA VAL A 55 -9.79 -13.12 2.25
C VAL A 55 -11.05 -13.92 1.90
N GLY A 56 -12.05 -13.97 2.76
CA GLY A 56 -13.35 -14.60 2.48
C GLY A 56 -14.33 -13.69 1.73
N LYS A 57 -14.07 -12.37 1.70
CA LYS A 57 -14.92 -11.39 1.01
C LYS A 57 -14.78 -11.51 -0.51
N GLN A 58 -15.86 -11.24 -1.24
CA GLN A 58 -15.92 -11.24 -2.70
C GLN A 58 -16.46 -9.89 -3.21
N PRO A 59 -16.02 -9.39 -4.37
CA PRO A 59 -15.00 -9.97 -5.25
C PRO A 59 -13.57 -9.80 -4.70
N ARG A 60 -12.65 -10.71 -5.07
CA ARG A 60 -11.22 -10.63 -4.75
C ARG A 60 -10.40 -10.19 -5.95
N THR A 61 -9.33 -9.45 -5.68
CA THR A 61 -8.26 -9.26 -6.67
C THR A 61 -7.46 -10.55 -6.82
N PRO A 62 -6.72 -10.75 -7.93
CA PRO A 62 -5.89 -11.93 -8.12
C PRO A 62 -4.91 -12.20 -6.96
N LEU A 63 -4.34 -11.16 -6.34
CA LEU A 63 -3.46 -11.29 -5.18
C LEU A 63 -4.17 -11.89 -3.96
N LEU A 64 -5.33 -11.32 -3.59
CA LEU A 64 -6.09 -11.82 -2.44
C LEU A 64 -6.65 -13.22 -2.68
N GLU A 65 -7.00 -13.55 -3.92
CA GLU A 65 -7.37 -14.91 -4.33
C GLU A 65 -6.23 -15.90 -4.07
N ALA A 66 -5.00 -15.56 -4.47
CA ALA A 66 -3.83 -16.41 -4.27
C ALA A 66 -3.46 -16.57 -2.78
N ILE A 67 -3.54 -15.49 -1.99
CA ILE A 67 -3.35 -15.54 -0.53
C ILE A 67 -4.40 -16.46 0.10
N ALA A 68 -5.67 -16.33 -0.29
CA ALA A 68 -6.74 -17.18 0.24
C ALA A 68 -6.53 -18.66 -0.06
N ALA A 69 -6.12 -18.98 -1.29
CA ALA A 69 -5.87 -20.36 -1.72
C ALA A 69 -4.76 -21.01 -0.87
N ASP A 70 -3.67 -20.30 -0.62
CA ASP A 70 -2.57 -20.80 0.21
C ASP A 70 -2.96 -20.94 1.69
N LEU A 71 -3.74 -20.00 2.23
CA LEU A 71 -4.22 -20.11 3.61
C LEU A 71 -5.13 -21.32 3.85
N VAL A 72 -5.91 -21.71 2.84
CA VAL A 72 -6.74 -22.92 2.88
C VAL A 72 -5.89 -24.18 2.75
N ALA A 73 -4.87 -24.17 1.89
CA ALA A 73 -3.95 -25.30 1.72
C ALA A 73 -3.05 -25.54 2.94
N GLY A 74 -2.86 -24.52 3.79
CA GLY A 74 -1.97 -24.51 4.93
C GLY A 74 -0.80 -23.54 4.69
N PRO A 75 -0.28 -22.89 5.75
CA PRO A 75 0.79 -21.91 5.60
C PRO A 75 1.98 -22.55 4.85
N PRO A 76 2.58 -21.85 3.87
CA PRO A 76 3.68 -22.42 3.09
C PRO A 76 4.83 -22.94 3.97
N GLU A 77 5.47 -24.04 3.53
CA GLU A 77 6.61 -24.65 4.23
C GLU A 77 7.69 -23.60 4.50
N GLY A 78 8.03 -23.39 5.77
CA GLY A 78 8.97 -22.35 6.20
C GLY A 78 8.34 -21.22 7.03
N LEU A 79 7.01 -21.13 7.11
CA LEU A 79 6.28 -20.27 8.06
C LEU A 79 6.36 -20.73 9.52
N LYS A 80 7.36 -21.54 9.87
CA LYS A 80 7.58 -21.93 11.26
C LYS A 80 7.88 -20.65 12.03
N GLN A 81 7.14 -20.43 13.11
CA GLN A 81 7.47 -19.42 14.10
C GLN A 81 8.95 -19.55 14.40
N ASP A 82 9.68 -18.46 14.26
CA ASP A 82 11.05 -18.42 14.70
C ASP A 82 11.03 -18.58 16.22
N ASP A 83 11.41 -19.78 16.68
CA ASP A 83 11.78 -19.99 18.09
C ASP A 83 13.04 -19.16 18.47
N GLN A 84 13.63 -18.44 17.51
CA GLN A 84 14.82 -17.61 17.65
C GLN A 84 14.47 -16.22 18.20
N GLY A 85 14.27 -16.21 19.51
CA GLY A 85 14.30 -15.01 20.31
C GLY A 85 13.06 -14.93 21.16
N ARG A 86 13.18 -15.31 22.44
CA ARG A 86 12.31 -14.73 23.47
C ARG A 86 12.21 -13.24 23.15
N ILE A 87 11.00 -12.73 22.95
CA ILE A 87 10.77 -11.28 22.85
C ILE A 87 11.23 -10.71 24.20
N THR A 88 12.48 -10.25 24.24
CA THR A 88 13.10 -9.62 25.41
C THR A 88 12.92 -8.12 25.37
N ASN A 89 12.61 -7.58 24.18
CA ASN A 89 12.42 -6.17 23.90
C ASN A 89 11.18 -5.99 23.02
N MET A 90 10.17 -5.30 23.55
CA MET A 90 8.88 -5.12 22.88
C MET A 90 8.97 -4.05 21.78
N GLU A 91 9.79 -3.02 22.00
CA GLU A 91 10.07 -2.00 20.99
C GLU A 91 10.74 -2.62 19.75
N GLU A 92 11.71 -3.52 19.94
CA GLU A 92 12.33 -4.27 18.83
C GLU A 92 11.32 -5.16 18.08
N ALA A 93 10.37 -5.75 18.80
CA ALA A 93 9.31 -6.55 18.19
C ALA A 93 8.34 -5.70 17.34
N VAL A 94 8.03 -4.48 17.79
CA VAL A 94 7.27 -3.49 17.00
C VAL A 94 8.04 -3.14 15.73
N GLU A 95 9.32 -2.74 15.86
CA GLU A 95 10.15 -2.34 14.72
C GLU A 95 10.29 -3.46 13.67
N ARG A 96 10.58 -4.68 14.14
CA ARG A 96 10.67 -5.86 13.27
C ARG A 96 9.35 -6.13 12.52
N SER A 97 8.23 -5.97 13.20
CA SER A 97 6.91 -6.16 12.61
C SER A 97 6.60 -5.07 11.56
N LEU A 98 6.91 -3.81 11.86
CA LEU A 98 6.77 -2.69 10.91
C LEU A 98 7.65 -2.87 9.67
N GLU A 99 8.88 -3.35 9.85
CA GLU A 99 9.77 -3.66 8.74
C GLU A 99 9.23 -4.80 7.87
N GLY A 100 8.68 -5.86 8.50
CA GLY A 100 8.00 -6.93 7.77
C GLY A 100 6.81 -6.42 6.93
N VAL A 101 6.03 -5.48 7.46
CA VAL A 101 4.94 -4.81 6.71
C VAL A 101 5.51 -3.99 5.55
N ARG A 102 6.57 -3.20 5.78
CA ARG A 102 7.21 -2.38 4.75
C ARG A 102 7.72 -3.24 3.59
N GLN A 103 8.39 -4.35 3.88
CA GLN A 103 8.88 -5.28 2.86
C GLN A 103 7.75 -5.90 2.03
N ALA A 104 6.67 -6.33 2.70
CA ALA A 104 5.51 -6.90 2.02
C ALA A 104 4.83 -5.88 1.09
N LEU A 105 4.64 -4.64 1.56
CA LEU A 105 4.09 -3.55 0.75
C LEU A 105 4.98 -3.25 -0.47
N TRP A 106 6.28 -3.10 -0.27
CA TRP A 106 7.23 -2.86 -1.37
C TRP A 106 7.18 -3.97 -2.43
N LEU A 107 7.12 -5.24 -2.01
CA LEU A 107 7.02 -6.38 -2.92
C LEU A 107 5.73 -6.35 -3.73
N VAL A 108 4.60 -6.10 -3.08
CA VAL A 108 3.30 -6.01 -3.74
C VAL A 108 3.27 -4.83 -4.71
N ASP A 109 3.74 -3.66 -4.31
CA ASP A 109 3.79 -2.47 -5.17
C ASP A 109 4.69 -2.64 -6.39
N SER A 110 5.80 -3.37 -6.22
CA SER A 110 6.78 -3.55 -7.29
C SER A 110 6.35 -4.61 -8.31
N LYS A 111 5.46 -5.53 -7.93
CA LYS A 111 5.21 -6.75 -8.71
C LYS A 111 3.75 -7.03 -9.03
N ALA A 112 2.80 -6.49 -8.27
CA ALA A 112 1.37 -6.67 -8.49
C ALA A 112 0.74 -5.45 -9.20
N SER A 113 -0.55 -5.53 -9.50
CA SER A 113 -1.28 -4.39 -10.06
C SER A 113 -1.55 -3.32 -8.97
N PRO A 114 -1.80 -2.05 -9.35
CA PRO A 114 -2.22 -1.03 -8.38
C PRO A 114 -3.49 -1.39 -7.61
N GLU A 115 -4.41 -2.12 -8.25
CA GLU A 115 -5.63 -2.63 -7.62
C GLU A 115 -5.31 -3.69 -6.56
N ASP A 116 -4.47 -4.67 -6.88
CA ASP A 116 -3.99 -5.67 -5.91
C ASP A 116 -3.31 -5.00 -4.72
N ALA A 117 -2.47 -4.00 -4.99
CA ALA A 117 -1.73 -3.29 -3.97
C ALA A 117 -2.64 -2.45 -3.07
N GLN A 118 -3.70 -1.85 -3.61
CA GLN A 118 -4.71 -1.14 -2.82
C GLN A 118 -5.51 -2.11 -1.94
N SER A 119 -5.96 -3.24 -2.50
CA SER A 119 -6.70 -4.27 -1.75
C SER A 119 -5.86 -4.92 -0.66
N TYR A 120 -4.57 -5.16 -0.92
CA TYR A 120 -3.65 -5.69 0.08
C TYR A 120 -3.48 -4.73 1.27
N ARG A 121 -3.27 -3.44 1.03
CA ARG A 121 -3.24 -2.41 2.10
C ARG A 121 -4.54 -2.35 2.89
N ALA A 122 -5.68 -2.41 2.21
CA ALA A 122 -6.99 -2.38 2.86
C ALA A 122 -7.16 -3.59 3.80
N MET A 123 -6.71 -4.77 3.38
CA MET A 123 -6.67 -5.96 4.23
C MET A 123 -5.75 -5.76 5.44
N LEU A 124 -4.51 -5.28 5.24
CA LEU A 124 -3.57 -5.04 6.35
C LEU A 124 -4.13 -4.06 7.38
N ARG A 125 -4.71 -2.95 6.93
CA ARG A 125 -5.35 -1.94 7.79
C ARG A 125 -6.49 -2.54 8.60
N THR A 126 -7.35 -3.32 7.95
CA THR A 126 -8.51 -3.92 8.61
C THR A 126 -8.06 -4.89 9.71
N ILE A 127 -6.99 -5.65 9.47
CA ILE A 127 -6.45 -6.58 10.46
C ILE A 127 -5.82 -5.83 11.63
N ALA A 128 -4.99 -4.82 11.38
CA ALA A 128 -4.40 -4.00 12.45
C ALA A 128 -5.48 -3.35 13.33
N GLN A 129 -6.52 -2.78 12.72
CA GLN A 129 -7.64 -2.19 13.42
C GLN A 129 -8.39 -3.21 14.29
N ARG A 130 -8.69 -4.39 13.74
CA ARG A 130 -9.38 -5.47 14.47
C ARG A 130 -8.58 -5.97 15.66
N VAL A 131 -7.26 -6.07 15.52
CA VAL A 131 -6.39 -6.48 16.62
C VAL A 131 -6.41 -5.43 17.75
N ALA A 132 -6.34 -4.15 17.40
CA ALA A 132 -6.46 -3.06 18.38
C ALA A 132 -7.84 -3.02 19.06
N GLU A 133 -8.92 -3.30 18.32
CA GLU A 133 -10.29 -3.37 18.85
C GLU A 133 -10.50 -4.58 19.77
N ALA A 134 -9.92 -5.74 19.42
CA ALA A 134 -9.98 -6.94 20.26
C ALA A 134 -9.29 -6.73 21.62
N ALA A 135 -8.19 -5.97 21.65
CA ALA A 135 -7.51 -5.58 22.90
C ALA A 135 -8.42 -4.74 23.81
N LYS A 136 -9.25 -3.86 23.23
CA LYS A 136 -10.24 -3.03 23.95
C LYS A 136 -11.35 -3.87 24.59
N GLU A 137 -11.88 -4.86 23.89
CA GLU A 137 -13.05 -5.64 24.34
C GLU A 137 -12.76 -6.61 25.48
N GLY A 138 -11.50 -6.90 25.80
CA GLY A 138 -11.16 -7.80 26.91
C GLY A 138 -10.30 -7.18 28.01
N GLY A 139 -10.47 -5.88 28.29
CA GLY A 139 -9.96 -5.28 29.51
C GLY A 139 -10.23 -6.17 30.75
N PHE A 140 -9.18 -6.36 31.55
CA PHE A 140 -9.10 -7.26 32.71
C PHE A 140 -10.42 -7.28 33.51
N LEU A 141 -11.12 -8.42 33.46
CA LEU A 141 -12.35 -8.73 34.22
C LEU A 141 -13.63 -7.95 33.83
N GLY A 142 -13.81 -7.55 32.57
CA GLY A 142 -15.06 -6.92 32.15
C GLY A 142 -15.31 -5.53 32.77
N ILE A 143 -14.27 -4.96 33.40
CA ILE A 143 -14.20 -3.54 33.71
C ILE A 143 -13.36 -2.94 32.59
N GLY A 144 -14.06 -2.25 31.67
CA GLY A 144 -13.53 -1.76 30.40
C GLY A 144 -12.11 -1.21 30.49
N GLY A 145 -11.21 -1.81 29.73
CA GLY A 145 -9.87 -1.28 29.50
C GLY A 145 -9.96 0.05 28.76
N GLU A 146 -8.94 0.87 28.92
CA GLU A 146 -8.79 2.17 28.27
C GLU A 146 -8.97 2.03 26.73
N GLN A 147 -9.60 3.04 26.11
CA GLN A 147 -9.63 3.16 24.64
C GLN A 147 -8.20 3.04 24.10
N VAL A 148 -7.95 2.21 23.08
CA VAL A 148 -6.67 2.00 22.35
C VAL A 148 -5.51 2.80 22.94
N SER A 149 -4.53 2.13 23.54
CA SER A 149 -3.47 2.79 24.31
C SER A 149 -2.72 3.83 23.45
N GLU A 150 -2.04 4.80 24.08
CA GLU A 150 -1.22 5.77 23.34
C GLU A 150 -0.16 5.09 22.46
N LYS A 151 0.41 3.97 22.95
CA LYS A 151 1.38 3.16 22.19
C LYS A 151 0.72 2.47 20.99
N GLU A 152 -0.47 1.88 21.16
CA GLU A 152 -1.21 1.28 20.05
C GLU A 152 -1.63 2.31 19.00
N ARG A 153 -2.10 3.50 19.42
CA ARG A 153 -2.41 4.60 18.50
C ARG A 153 -1.19 5.03 17.71
N SER A 154 -0.04 5.12 18.35
CA SER A 154 1.23 5.45 17.69
C SER A 154 1.60 4.41 16.63
N VAL A 155 1.43 3.11 16.93
CA VAL A 155 1.73 2.05 15.95
C VAL A 155 0.69 2.00 14.82
N LEU A 156 -0.60 2.20 15.11
CA LEU A 156 -1.63 2.34 14.07
C LEU A 156 -1.31 3.49 13.12
N ALA A 157 -0.89 4.65 13.64
CA ALA A 157 -0.50 5.78 12.82
C ALA A 157 0.70 5.45 11.91
N GLN A 158 1.72 4.75 12.42
CA GLN A 158 2.87 4.30 11.62
C GLN A 158 2.44 3.30 10.54
N LEU A 159 1.57 2.34 10.85
CA LEU A 159 1.02 1.40 9.87
C LEU A 159 0.21 2.15 8.79
N ASP A 160 -0.61 3.12 9.18
CA ASP A 160 -1.37 3.95 8.25
C ASP A 160 -0.49 4.77 7.32
N GLU A 161 0.62 5.33 7.83
CA GLU A 161 1.62 6.02 7.03
C GLU A 161 2.27 5.08 6.01
N LEU A 162 2.70 3.89 6.44
CA LEU A 162 3.26 2.87 5.55
C LEU A 162 2.29 2.49 4.42
N MET A 163 1.01 2.34 4.75
CA MET A 163 -0.02 1.97 3.79
C MET A 163 -0.47 3.15 2.91
N GLY A 164 -0.37 4.38 3.40
CA GLY A 164 -0.80 5.60 2.70
C GLY A 164 0.28 6.26 1.84
N GLY A 165 1.56 5.96 2.08
CA GLY A 165 2.72 6.65 1.52
C GLY A 165 2.85 6.67 -0.01
N GLN A 166 2.02 5.92 -0.75
CA GLN A 166 2.06 5.94 -2.22
C GLN A 166 1.22 7.05 -2.87
N GLY A 167 0.41 7.77 -2.09
CA GLY A 167 -0.26 8.98 -2.58
C GLY A 167 0.70 10.15 -2.85
N GLU A 168 1.86 10.18 -2.20
CA GLU A 168 2.79 11.32 -2.27
C GLU A 168 3.91 11.14 -3.30
N ILE A 169 4.45 9.93 -3.46
CA ILE A 169 5.49 9.65 -4.46
C ILE A 169 4.98 9.79 -5.90
N THR A 170 3.71 9.45 -6.17
CA THR A 170 3.11 9.68 -7.50
C THR A 170 2.78 11.16 -7.73
N ARG A 171 2.38 11.92 -6.70
CA ARG A 171 2.16 13.38 -6.81
C ARG A 171 3.47 14.16 -7.01
N ALA A 172 4.54 13.76 -6.33
CA ALA A 172 5.86 14.36 -6.51
C ALA A 172 6.44 14.07 -7.91
N ALA A 173 6.24 12.87 -8.46
CA ALA A 173 6.68 12.53 -9.82
C ALA A 173 5.88 13.22 -10.93
N THR A 174 4.59 13.52 -10.70
CA THR A 174 3.72 14.16 -11.72
C THR A 174 3.86 15.70 -11.74
N GLY A 175 4.39 16.31 -10.68
CA GLY A 175 4.62 17.77 -10.59
C GLY A 175 5.85 18.30 -11.34
N ALA A 176 6.73 17.43 -11.84
CA ALA A 176 8.01 17.81 -12.45
C ALA A 176 7.99 17.95 -13.99
N GLN A 177 6.89 17.59 -14.67
CA GLN A 177 6.75 17.69 -16.12
C GLN A 177 5.62 18.64 -16.51
N GLY A 178 5.83 19.94 -16.31
CA GLY A 178 4.79 20.91 -16.61
C GLY A 178 5.21 22.36 -16.74
N GLN A 179 6.51 22.69 -16.87
CA GLN A 179 6.95 24.07 -17.13
C GLN A 179 8.28 24.11 -17.90
N ALA A 180 8.28 23.69 -19.16
CA ALA A 180 9.36 24.04 -20.09
C ALA A 180 8.91 23.78 -21.53
N SER A 181 8.15 24.70 -22.13
CA SER A 181 8.13 24.96 -23.58
C SER A 181 7.11 26.05 -23.90
N ALA A 182 7.61 27.27 -24.13
CA ALA A 182 7.18 28.21 -25.19
C ALA A 182 7.58 29.64 -24.80
N SER A 183 8.78 30.06 -25.19
CA SER A 183 9.08 31.49 -25.34
C SER A 183 10.22 31.68 -26.34
N SER A 184 9.89 31.63 -27.62
CA SER A 184 10.79 32.09 -28.68
C SER A 184 10.06 32.19 -30.03
N ALA A 185 9.55 33.39 -30.33
CA ALA A 185 9.49 33.96 -31.68
C ALA A 185 8.87 35.36 -31.60
N ASP A 186 9.65 36.42 -31.87
CA ASP A 186 9.31 37.39 -32.91
C ASP A 186 10.49 38.36 -33.14
N MET A 187 11.03 38.35 -34.36
CA MET A 187 11.93 39.37 -34.94
C MET A 187 11.75 39.27 -36.46
N PRO A 188 11.27 40.31 -37.16
CA PRO A 188 11.17 40.28 -38.61
C PRO A 188 12.42 40.89 -39.24
N SER A 189 13.04 40.16 -40.17
CA SER A 189 13.98 40.72 -41.14
C SER A 189 13.38 40.64 -42.54
N THR A 190 13.32 41.82 -43.15
CA THR A 190 12.86 42.16 -44.49
C THR A 190 13.59 41.35 -45.57
N ASN A 191 12.83 40.81 -46.52
CA ASN A 191 13.36 40.39 -47.82
C ASN A 191 12.68 41.19 -48.93
N VAL A 192 13.45 42.00 -49.64
CA VAL A 192 13.07 42.73 -50.85
C VAL A 192 13.52 41.90 -52.05
N LEU A 193 12.61 41.54 -52.95
CA LEU A 193 12.95 41.43 -54.37
C LEU A 193 11.73 41.55 -55.30
N SER A 194 11.84 42.59 -56.12
CA SER A 194 11.12 42.98 -57.34
C SER A 194 10.62 41.84 -58.25
N THR A 195 9.44 42.00 -58.87
CA THR A 195 9.27 42.21 -60.32
C THR A 195 7.78 42.16 -60.75
N GLY A 196 7.38 43.03 -61.67
CA GLY A 196 6.32 42.72 -62.65
C GLY A 196 5.03 43.56 -62.59
N MET A 197 5.05 44.74 -63.22
CA MET A 197 3.86 45.34 -63.86
C MET A 197 3.42 44.48 -65.07
N PRO A 198 2.13 44.48 -65.46
CA PRO A 198 1.67 45.44 -66.48
C PRO A 198 0.29 46.07 -66.25
N SER A 199 0.11 47.18 -66.98
CA SER A 199 -0.97 48.17 -67.11
C SER A 199 -2.32 47.64 -67.68
N PRO A 200 -3.24 48.50 -68.20
CA PRO A 200 -4.19 49.37 -67.50
C PRO A 200 -5.65 49.17 -67.99
N ASP A 201 -6.64 49.67 -67.24
CA ASP A 201 -7.96 50.15 -67.72
C ASP A 201 -8.68 50.71 -66.48
N GLY A 202 -9.33 51.88 -66.43
CA GLY A 202 -9.97 52.67 -67.47
C GLY A 202 -11.43 52.91 -67.06
N SER A 203 -11.70 54.07 -66.40
CA SER A 203 -13.02 54.70 -66.06
C SER A 203 -13.06 55.04 -64.55
N GLY A 204 -13.32 56.26 -64.09
CA GLY A 204 -14.11 57.36 -64.65
C GLY A 204 -15.30 57.62 -63.72
N ASN A 205 -15.55 58.90 -63.38
CA ASN A 205 -16.69 59.49 -62.63
C ASN A 205 -16.52 59.55 -61.09
N ALA A 206 -16.22 60.67 -60.43
CA ALA A 206 -16.87 62.00 -60.33
C ALA A 206 -18.20 62.02 -59.55
N ASN A 207 -18.14 62.51 -58.30
CA ASN A 207 -19.00 63.56 -57.73
C ASN A 207 -18.42 64.00 -56.38
#